data_AF-F6FT97-F1
#
_entry.id   AF-F6FT97-F1
#
_cell.length_a   1.000
_cell.length_b   1.000
_cell.length_c   1.000
_cell.angle_alpha   90.00
_cell.angle_beta   90.00
_cell.angle_gamma   90.00
#
_symmetry.space_group_name_H-M   'P 1'
#
loop_
_entity.id
_entity.type
_entity.pdbx_description
1 polymer ?
#
loop_
_entity_poly.entity_id
_entity_poly.type
_entity_poly.pdbx_seq_one_letter_code
_entity_poly.pdbx_strand_id
1 'polypeptide(L)'
;MSDIKYSFGLWTVGWPANDPFGTATRPDLDPAESIRKLAELGAWGFTYHDNDVFPFGADDAERQAGIDKVKKAAQETGLVCEMVTTNTFSHPIFKDGAFTSNNRQVRRFGLKKVLRSVDNAAEMGATTFVMWGGREGTEYDNSKDLAAAHARYAEGIDTVAAYIKEKGYDLRIALEPKPNEPRGDIFLPTIGHAIALINTLDNGDIVGLNPETGHEQMAGLNYTHGLALALYCGKLFHIDLNGQHGPKYDQDLVFGHGDLLSAFFTVDLLENGFPNGGPRYEGPRHFDYKPSRTEHLDGVWESAKANMETYDLLAAKAKAYREDPEVQAAFEHAGIFELGEPTLGEGESFDAFMADASVDTELDVDAVAERDYGLVKLHQLALKHLIG
;
A
#
# COMPACT_ATOMS: atom_id res chain seq x y z
N MET A 1 14.12 -2.37 -20.83
CA MET A 1 12.97 -1.95 -19.99
C MET A 1 12.98 -2.90 -18.81
N SER A 2 12.90 -2.38 -17.59
CA SER A 2 12.79 -3.25 -16.41
C SER A 2 11.48 -4.06 -16.53
N ASP A 3 11.48 -5.33 -16.11
CA ASP A 3 10.27 -6.17 -16.07
C ASP A 3 9.32 -5.75 -14.90
N ILE A 4 9.50 -4.56 -14.34
CA ILE A 4 8.76 -4.04 -13.19
C ILE A 4 7.39 -3.53 -13.66
N LYS A 5 6.34 -4.02 -13.00
CA LYS A 5 4.95 -3.69 -13.31
C LYS A 5 4.54 -2.36 -12.69
N TYR A 6 4.92 -1.24 -13.29
CA TYR A 6 4.50 0.09 -12.84
C TYR A 6 3.03 0.37 -13.18
N SER A 7 2.26 0.86 -12.21
CA SER A 7 0.87 1.27 -12.42
C SER A 7 0.56 2.61 -11.75
N PHE A 8 -0.51 3.27 -12.21
CA PHE A 8 -0.95 4.57 -11.70
C PHE A 8 -2.48 4.62 -11.59
N GLY A 9 -2.97 5.24 -10.53
CA GLY A 9 -4.38 5.59 -10.40
C GLY A 9 -4.76 6.72 -11.35
N LEU A 10 -5.91 6.63 -12.01
CA LEU A 10 -6.38 7.72 -12.88
C LEU A 10 -6.60 9.03 -12.10
N TRP A 11 -6.88 8.94 -10.80
CA TRP A 11 -7.00 10.10 -9.91
C TRP A 11 -5.66 10.79 -9.61
N THR A 12 -4.52 10.13 -9.86
CA THR A 12 -3.19 10.70 -9.56
C THR A 12 -2.84 11.80 -10.56
N VAL A 13 -2.54 11.43 -11.79
CA VAL A 13 -2.29 12.33 -12.92
C VAL A 13 -3.53 13.16 -13.27
N GLY A 14 -4.73 12.63 -13.02
CA GLY A 14 -6.01 13.31 -13.23
C GLY A 14 -6.35 14.35 -12.16
N TRP A 15 -5.57 14.49 -11.08
CA TRP A 15 -5.88 15.44 -10.02
C TRP A 15 -5.78 16.90 -10.51
N PRO A 16 -6.88 17.68 -10.48
CA PRO A 16 -6.90 19.04 -10.99
C PRO A 16 -6.26 20.07 -10.03
N ALA A 17 -5.68 19.59 -8.92
CA ALA A 17 -4.98 20.39 -7.92
C ALA A 17 -5.85 21.29 -7.02
N ASN A 18 -7.11 20.91 -6.80
CA ASN A 18 -7.89 21.52 -5.72
C ASN A 18 -7.44 20.95 -4.37
N ASP A 19 -7.25 21.84 -3.40
CA ASP A 19 -6.82 21.50 -2.04
C ASP A 19 -7.75 22.21 -1.03
N PRO A 20 -7.58 22.03 0.30
CA PRO A 20 -8.47 22.67 1.28
C PRO A 20 -8.50 24.21 1.24
N PHE A 21 -7.51 24.85 0.61
CA PHE A 21 -7.30 26.30 0.60
C PHE A 21 -7.37 26.95 -0.78
N GLY A 22 -7.62 26.18 -1.85
CA GLY A 22 -7.62 26.68 -3.21
C GLY A 22 -8.43 25.84 -4.19
N THR A 23 -8.94 26.50 -5.23
CA THR A 23 -9.57 25.83 -6.37
C THR A 23 -8.52 25.14 -7.26
N ALA A 24 -8.98 24.34 -8.22
CA ALA A 24 -8.16 23.68 -9.22
C ALA A 24 -7.21 24.65 -9.95
N THR A 25 -6.00 24.18 -10.27
CA THR A 25 -5.02 24.88 -11.13
C THR A 25 -4.85 24.23 -12.50
N ARG A 26 -5.44 23.05 -12.70
CA ARG A 26 -5.41 22.28 -13.95
C ARG A 26 -6.84 21.91 -14.39
N PRO A 27 -7.08 21.73 -15.69
CA PRO A 27 -8.35 21.17 -16.15
C PRO A 27 -8.48 19.70 -15.75
N ASP A 28 -9.71 19.20 -15.71
CA ASP A 28 -9.97 17.77 -15.59
C ASP A 28 -9.39 17.04 -16.81
N LEU A 29 -8.74 15.90 -16.57
CA LEU A 29 -8.24 15.04 -17.64
C LEU A 29 -9.28 14.00 -18.02
N ASP A 30 -9.36 13.70 -19.32
CA ASP A 30 -10.11 12.55 -19.80
C ASP A 30 -9.41 11.26 -19.33
N PRO A 31 -10.10 10.37 -18.60
CA PRO A 31 -9.53 9.10 -18.14
C PRO A 31 -8.93 8.26 -19.29
N ALA A 32 -9.55 8.28 -20.48
CA ALA A 32 -9.05 7.53 -21.63
C ALA A 32 -7.76 8.12 -22.22
N GLU A 33 -7.64 9.45 -22.25
CA GLU A 33 -6.40 10.10 -22.69
C GLU A 33 -5.27 9.89 -21.66
N SER A 34 -5.61 9.86 -20.38
CA SER A 34 -4.66 9.55 -19.31
C SER A 34 -4.07 8.14 -19.47
N ILE A 35 -4.90 7.14 -19.79
CA ILE A 35 -4.43 5.77 -20.10
C ILE A 35 -3.47 5.77 -21.28
N ARG A 36 -3.80 6.48 -22.38
CA ARG A 36 -2.89 6.56 -23.55
C ARG A 36 -1.57 7.25 -23.21
N LYS A 37 -1.60 8.31 -22.41
CA LYS A 37 -0.39 9.00 -21.96
C LYS A 37 0.46 8.12 -21.05
N LEU A 38 -0.14 7.43 -20.08
CA LEU A 38 0.58 6.47 -19.23
C LEU A 38 1.24 5.35 -20.07
N ALA A 39 0.57 4.87 -21.12
CA ALA A 39 1.15 3.92 -22.07
C ALA A 39 2.39 4.47 -22.80
N GLU A 40 2.30 5.69 -23.31
CA GLU A 40 3.43 6.36 -23.97
C GLU A 40 4.64 6.53 -23.03
N LEU A 41 4.37 6.69 -21.72
CA LEU A 41 5.41 6.81 -20.68
C LEU A 41 6.01 5.47 -20.23
N GLY A 42 5.39 4.34 -20.61
CA GLY A 42 5.88 3.00 -20.26
C GLY A 42 5.25 2.37 -19.03
N ALA A 43 4.09 2.87 -18.55
CA ALA A 43 3.34 2.19 -17.51
C ALA A 43 2.81 0.83 -17.99
N TRP A 44 2.78 -0.15 -17.09
CA TRP A 44 2.24 -1.48 -17.35
C TRP A 44 0.72 -1.54 -17.14
N GLY A 45 0.23 -0.82 -16.13
CA GLY A 45 -1.18 -0.85 -15.76
C GLY A 45 -1.73 0.47 -15.24
N PHE A 46 -3.04 0.48 -15.03
CA PHE A 46 -3.76 1.61 -14.44
C PHE A 46 -4.83 1.10 -13.47
N THR A 47 -5.25 1.98 -12.57
CA THR A 47 -6.29 1.72 -11.58
C THR A 47 -7.25 2.90 -11.52
N TYR A 48 -8.45 2.72 -10.98
CA TYR A 48 -9.39 3.83 -10.83
C TYR A 48 -10.43 3.59 -9.72
N HIS A 49 -10.94 4.69 -9.16
CA HIS A 49 -12.21 4.66 -8.45
C HIS A 49 -13.35 4.67 -9.45
N ASP A 50 -14.45 3.99 -9.11
CA ASP A 50 -15.67 4.03 -9.92
C ASP A 50 -16.07 5.46 -10.36
N ASN A 51 -15.96 6.44 -9.47
CA ASN A 51 -16.30 7.84 -9.78
C ASN A 51 -15.24 8.67 -10.53
N ASP A 52 -14.08 8.11 -10.84
CA ASP A 52 -13.11 8.72 -11.76
C ASP A 52 -13.53 8.51 -13.23
N VAL A 53 -14.29 7.44 -13.49
CA VAL A 53 -14.65 6.99 -14.84
C VAL A 53 -16.09 7.39 -15.22
N PHE A 54 -16.98 7.51 -14.24
CA PHE A 54 -18.35 7.98 -14.43
C PHE A 54 -18.86 8.80 -13.23
N PRO A 55 -19.73 9.79 -13.44
CA PRO A 55 -20.16 10.67 -12.36
C PRO A 55 -20.99 9.94 -11.29
N PHE A 56 -20.97 10.45 -10.06
CA PHE A 56 -21.86 9.95 -9.01
C PHE A 56 -23.32 10.16 -9.42
N GLY A 57 -24.12 9.09 -9.32
CA GLY A 57 -25.54 9.11 -9.71
C GLY A 57 -25.80 8.83 -11.19
N ALA A 58 -24.77 8.51 -11.97
CA ALA A 58 -24.90 8.00 -13.33
C ALA A 58 -25.90 6.82 -13.39
N ASP A 59 -26.73 6.82 -14.43
CA ASP A 59 -27.58 5.66 -14.71
C ASP A 59 -26.76 4.48 -15.27
N ASP A 60 -27.42 3.35 -15.54
CA ASP A 60 -26.72 2.16 -16.01
C ASP A 60 -26.07 2.33 -17.40
N ALA A 61 -26.65 3.15 -18.27
CA ALA A 61 -26.12 3.41 -19.60
C ALA A 61 -24.92 4.37 -19.55
N GLU A 62 -25.02 5.45 -18.77
CA GLU A 62 -23.91 6.38 -18.53
C GLU A 62 -22.73 5.69 -17.86
N ARG A 63 -23.00 4.83 -16.86
CA ARG A 63 -21.97 4.00 -16.21
C ARG A 63 -21.24 3.12 -17.22
N GLN A 64 -21.99 2.36 -18.01
CA GLN A 64 -21.41 1.44 -18.99
C GLN A 64 -20.60 2.20 -20.04
N ALA A 65 -21.09 3.36 -20.50
CA ALA A 65 -20.37 4.18 -21.47
C ALA A 65 -19.00 4.66 -20.93
N GLY A 66 -18.92 5.02 -19.65
CA GLY A 66 -17.65 5.36 -18.99
C GLY A 66 -16.68 4.17 -18.94
N ILE A 67 -17.17 3.01 -18.49
CA ILE A 67 -16.38 1.76 -18.41
C ILE A 67 -15.87 1.34 -19.80
N ASP A 68 -16.74 1.32 -20.81
CA ASP A 68 -16.40 0.97 -22.18
C ASP A 68 -15.33 1.91 -22.75
N LYS A 69 -15.36 3.19 -22.39
CA LYS A 69 -14.39 4.18 -22.84
C LYS A 69 -12.98 3.86 -22.33
N VAL A 70 -12.82 3.58 -21.04
CA VAL A 70 -11.50 3.23 -20.47
C VAL A 70 -11.07 1.83 -20.90
N LYS A 71 -12.00 0.88 -21.03
CA LYS A 71 -11.73 -0.47 -21.55
C LYS A 71 -11.21 -0.42 -22.99
N LYS A 72 -11.78 0.45 -23.83
CA LYS A 72 -11.29 0.69 -25.19
C LYS A 72 -9.88 1.28 -25.19
N ALA A 73 -9.61 2.27 -24.35
CA ALA A 73 -8.27 2.86 -24.25
C ALA A 73 -7.22 1.83 -23.77
N ALA A 74 -7.59 0.96 -22.83
CA ALA A 74 -6.75 -0.15 -22.39
C ALA A 74 -6.45 -1.14 -23.53
N GLN A 75 -7.47 -1.50 -24.34
CA GLN A 75 -7.28 -2.37 -25.52
C GLN A 75 -6.41 -1.74 -26.61
N GLU A 76 -6.54 -0.43 -26.85
CA GLU A 76 -5.74 0.31 -27.83
C GLU A 76 -4.25 0.36 -27.45
N THR A 77 -3.96 0.43 -26.14
CA THR A 77 -2.61 0.64 -25.60
C THR A 77 -1.93 -0.63 -25.12
N GLY A 78 -2.71 -1.65 -24.74
CA GLY A 78 -2.23 -2.86 -24.10
C GLY A 78 -2.05 -2.75 -22.58
N LEU A 79 -2.45 -1.64 -21.94
CA LEU A 79 -2.39 -1.53 -20.48
C LEU A 79 -3.35 -2.48 -19.78
N VAL A 80 -2.92 -2.99 -18.63
CA VAL A 80 -3.73 -3.83 -17.75
C VAL A 80 -4.49 -2.95 -16.75
N CYS A 81 -5.79 -3.18 -16.58
CA CYS A 81 -6.51 -2.68 -15.41
C CYS A 81 -6.26 -3.65 -14.26
N GLU A 82 -5.31 -3.33 -13.40
CA GLU A 82 -4.80 -4.29 -12.41
C GLU A 82 -5.62 -4.28 -11.10
N MET A 83 -6.15 -3.11 -10.74
CA MET A 83 -6.95 -2.87 -9.55
C MET A 83 -8.07 -1.87 -9.83
N VAL A 84 -9.22 -2.09 -9.19
CA VAL A 84 -10.33 -1.13 -9.11
C VAL A 84 -10.69 -0.90 -7.65
N THR A 85 -11.08 0.32 -7.31
CA THR A 85 -11.53 0.72 -5.97
C THR A 85 -12.85 1.49 -6.05
N THR A 86 -13.47 1.78 -4.90
CA THR A 86 -14.75 2.51 -4.82
C THR A 86 -14.57 3.84 -4.14
N ASN A 87 -15.08 4.92 -4.74
CA ASN A 87 -15.15 6.20 -4.03
C ASN A 87 -16.27 6.14 -2.98
N THR A 88 -15.91 5.97 -1.72
CA THR A 88 -16.81 5.99 -0.56
C THR A 88 -16.57 7.21 0.34
N PHE A 89 -16.02 8.30 -0.22
CA PHE A 89 -15.52 9.43 0.58
C PHE A 89 -15.86 10.83 0.07
N SER A 90 -16.08 11.02 -1.24
CA SER A 90 -16.31 12.36 -1.81
C SER A 90 -17.75 12.84 -1.68
N HIS A 91 -18.75 11.98 -1.96
CA HIS A 91 -20.16 12.41 -1.92
C HIS A 91 -20.62 12.68 -0.47
N PRO A 92 -21.40 13.75 -0.19
CA PRO A 92 -21.81 14.11 1.18
C PRO A 92 -22.58 13.04 1.96
N ILE A 93 -23.15 12.04 1.26
CA ILE A 93 -23.79 10.88 1.90
C ILE A 93 -22.82 10.10 2.81
N PHE A 94 -21.52 10.11 2.48
CA PHE A 94 -20.46 9.38 3.19
C PHE A 94 -19.71 10.22 4.22
N LYS A 95 -20.22 11.41 4.58
CA LYS A 95 -19.55 12.31 5.53
C LYS A 95 -19.23 11.68 6.91
N ASP A 96 -19.94 10.61 7.28
CA ASP A 96 -19.74 9.84 8.53
C ASP A 96 -19.32 8.38 8.24
N GLY A 97 -18.72 8.14 7.07
CA GLY A 97 -18.37 6.80 6.60
C GLY A 97 -19.43 6.16 5.70
N ALA A 98 -19.06 5.06 5.08
CA ALA A 98 -19.92 4.14 4.35
C ALA A 98 -20.28 2.96 5.26
N PHE A 99 -19.35 2.05 5.57
CA PHE A 99 -19.66 0.83 6.33
C PHE A 99 -19.87 1.10 7.82
N THR A 100 -19.24 2.12 8.37
CA THR A 100 -19.33 2.45 9.80
C THR A 100 -20.25 3.63 10.06
N SER A 101 -20.95 4.17 9.06
CA SER A 101 -21.92 5.25 9.25
C SER A 101 -22.92 4.93 10.35
N ASN A 102 -23.22 5.91 11.22
CA ASN A 102 -24.26 5.75 12.24
C ASN A 102 -25.63 5.51 11.58
N ASN A 103 -25.83 6.08 10.38
CA ASN A 103 -27.05 5.88 9.61
C ASN A 103 -27.03 4.53 8.86
N ARG A 104 -27.94 3.62 9.25
CA ARG A 104 -28.07 2.30 8.61
C ARG A 104 -28.40 2.36 7.12
N GLN A 105 -29.14 3.38 6.66
CA GLN A 105 -29.45 3.52 5.23
C GLN A 105 -28.18 3.80 4.42
N VAL A 106 -27.26 4.61 4.97
CA VAL A 106 -25.96 4.90 4.36
C VAL A 106 -25.11 3.63 4.28
N ARG A 107 -25.05 2.83 5.37
CA ARG A 107 -24.33 1.56 5.36
C ARG A 107 -24.79 0.62 4.24
N ARG A 108 -26.11 0.47 4.09
CA ARG A 108 -26.69 -0.38 3.04
C ARG A 108 -26.45 0.16 1.63
N PHE A 109 -26.50 1.47 1.47
CA PHE A 109 -26.18 2.13 0.20
C PHE A 109 -24.71 1.94 -0.17
N GLY A 110 -23.80 2.18 0.77
CA GLY A 110 -22.36 2.00 0.61
C GLY A 110 -22.00 0.56 0.23
N LEU A 111 -22.56 -0.44 0.94
CA LEU A 111 -22.37 -1.85 0.59
C LEU A 111 -22.81 -2.16 -0.84
N LYS A 112 -23.99 -1.70 -1.25
CA LYS A 112 -24.45 -1.91 -2.64
C LYS A 112 -23.53 -1.23 -3.66
N LYS A 113 -23.00 -0.04 -3.36
CA LYS A 113 -22.06 0.68 -4.24
C LYS A 113 -20.75 -0.10 -4.40
N VAL A 114 -20.20 -0.63 -3.29
CA VAL A 114 -18.98 -1.45 -3.30
C VAL A 114 -19.19 -2.74 -4.10
N LEU A 115 -20.30 -3.48 -3.87
CA LEU A 115 -20.58 -4.72 -4.62
C LEU A 115 -20.72 -4.49 -6.13
N ARG A 116 -21.31 -3.36 -6.56
CA ARG A 116 -21.35 -2.99 -7.99
C ARG A 116 -19.96 -2.69 -8.55
N SER A 117 -19.08 -2.12 -7.74
CA SER A 117 -17.70 -1.83 -8.16
C SER A 117 -16.87 -3.12 -8.22
N VAL A 118 -17.19 -4.13 -7.42
CA VAL A 118 -16.62 -5.48 -7.54
C VAL A 118 -17.01 -6.12 -8.87
N ASP A 119 -18.28 -6.03 -9.28
CA ASP A 119 -18.70 -6.52 -10.60
C ASP A 119 -17.94 -5.79 -11.73
N ASN A 120 -17.73 -4.47 -11.60
CA ASN A 120 -16.91 -3.70 -12.55
C ASN A 120 -15.43 -4.14 -12.57
N ALA A 121 -14.83 -4.38 -11.39
CA ALA A 121 -13.47 -4.88 -11.28
C ALA A 121 -13.30 -6.21 -12.05
N ALA A 122 -14.27 -7.12 -11.89
CA ALA A 122 -14.28 -8.39 -12.61
C ALA A 122 -14.46 -8.19 -14.13
N GLU A 123 -15.34 -7.26 -14.56
CA GLU A 123 -15.55 -6.92 -15.98
C GLU A 123 -14.28 -6.36 -16.66
N MET A 124 -13.47 -5.63 -15.91
CA MET A 124 -12.19 -5.08 -16.36
C MET A 124 -11.03 -6.08 -16.31
N GLY A 125 -11.22 -7.23 -15.67
CA GLY A 125 -10.17 -8.23 -15.47
C GLY A 125 -9.16 -7.84 -14.39
N ALA A 126 -9.54 -6.96 -13.46
CA ALA A 126 -8.71 -6.66 -12.29
C ALA A 126 -8.59 -7.90 -11.39
N THR A 127 -7.48 -8.01 -10.67
CA THR A 127 -7.22 -9.13 -9.73
C THR A 127 -7.18 -8.67 -8.27
N THR A 128 -7.15 -7.35 -8.06
CA THR A 128 -7.20 -6.73 -6.73
C THR A 128 -8.35 -5.74 -6.65
N PHE A 129 -9.04 -5.72 -5.52
CA PHE A 129 -10.04 -4.74 -5.16
C PHE A 129 -9.62 -4.00 -3.89
N VAL A 130 -9.17 -2.76 -4.03
CA VAL A 130 -8.71 -1.95 -2.89
C VAL A 130 -9.92 -1.37 -2.15
N MET A 131 -9.80 -1.28 -0.83
CA MET A 131 -10.74 -0.59 0.04
C MET A 131 -10.01 0.38 0.96
N TRP A 132 -10.11 1.66 0.64
CA TRP A 132 -9.70 2.74 1.53
C TRP A 132 -10.89 3.29 2.32
N GLY A 133 -10.84 3.10 3.64
CA GLY A 133 -11.87 3.55 4.57
C GLY A 133 -11.78 5.01 4.97
N GLY A 134 -11.45 5.93 4.05
CA GLY A 134 -11.09 7.32 4.40
C GLY A 134 -12.11 8.11 5.23
N ARG A 135 -13.40 7.71 5.22
CA ARG A 135 -14.45 8.33 6.05
C ARG A 135 -14.86 7.49 7.26
N GLU A 136 -14.34 6.29 7.43
CA GLU A 136 -14.64 5.40 8.55
C GLU A 136 -13.84 5.86 9.78
N GLY A 137 -14.45 6.63 10.68
CA GLY A 137 -13.70 7.22 11.80
C GLY A 137 -14.49 8.24 12.61
N THR A 138 -13.77 9.08 13.35
CA THR A 138 -14.32 10.07 14.29
C THR A 138 -13.53 11.38 14.32
N GLU A 139 -14.20 12.47 14.70
CA GLU A 139 -13.54 13.69 15.20
C GLU A 139 -13.66 13.83 16.73
N TYR A 140 -14.61 13.09 17.33
CA TYR A 140 -14.90 13.11 18.77
C TYR A 140 -15.13 11.69 19.25
N ASP A 141 -14.48 11.27 20.34
CA ASP A 141 -14.51 9.88 20.84
C ASP A 141 -15.92 9.36 21.12
N ASN A 142 -16.83 10.23 21.57
CA ASN A 142 -18.22 9.87 21.89
C ASN A 142 -19.16 9.83 20.67
N SER A 143 -18.65 10.06 19.45
CA SER A 143 -19.47 10.10 18.23
C SER A 143 -19.75 8.70 17.63
N LYS A 144 -19.03 7.67 18.10
CA LYS A 144 -19.19 6.27 17.69
C LYS A 144 -19.19 5.33 18.89
N ASP A 145 -20.05 4.32 18.84
CA ASP A 145 -19.80 3.09 19.59
C ASP A 145 -18.70 2.32 18.85
N LEU A 146 -17.50 2.28 19.43
CA LEU A 146 -16.32 1.71 18.78
C LEU A 146 -16.45 0.20 18.54
N ALA A 147 -17.07 -0.53 19.47
CA ALA A 147 -17.32 -1.97 19.28
C ALA A 147 -18.32 -2.20 18.14
N ALA A 148 -19.39 -1.41 18.09
CA ALA A 148 -20.35 -1.48 17.00
C ALA A 148 -19.71 -1.09 15.66
N ALA A 149 -18.87 -0.06 15.62
CA ALA A 149 -18.18 0.38 14.41
C ALA A 149 -17.30 -0.71 13.82
N HIS A 150 -16.42 -1.33 14.64
CA HIS A 150 -15.58 -2.45 14.18
C HIS A 150 -16.42 -3.66 13.74
N ALA A 151 -17.51 -3.97 14.45
CA ALA A 151 -18.39 -5.07 14.04
C ALA A 151 -19.12 -4.79 12.71
N ARG A 152 -19.47 -3.53 12.39
CA ARG A 152 -20.06 -3.17 11.08
C ARG A 152 -19.00 -3.15 9.98
N TYR A 153 -17.78 -2.74 10.31
CA TYR A 153 -16.69 -2.74 9.34
C TYR A 153 -16.35 -4.18 8.93
N ALA A 154 -16.20 -5.10 9.90
CA ALA A 154 -16.02 -6.52 9.66
C ALA A 154 -17.18 -7.11 8.83
N GLU A 155 -18.44 -6.85 9.21
CA GLU A 155 -19.61 -7.29 8.44
C GLU A 155 -19.57 -6.81 6.97
N GLY A 156 -19.21 -5.55 6.74
CA GLY A 156 -19.12 -4.98 5.39
C GLY A 156 -18.02 -5.64 4.55
N ILE A 157 -16.80 -5.74 5.06
CA ILE A 157 -15.66 -6.34 4.35
C ILE A 157 -15.94 -7.82 4.07
N ASP A 158 -16.39 -8.56 5.08
CA ASP A 158 -16.62 -10.00 4.97
C ASP A 158 -17.78 -10.33 4.03
N THR A 159 -18.81 -9.47 3.98
CA THR A 159 -19.88 -9.60 2.97
C THR A 159 -19.36 -9.41 1.54
N VAL A 160 -18.44 -8.47 1.32
CA VAL A 160 -17.85 -8.26 -0.01
C VAL A 160 -16.95 -9.44 -0.39
N ALA A 161 -16.15 -9.94 0.55
CA ALA A 161 -15.35 -11.14 0.35
C ALA A 161 -16.21 -12.36 0.01
N ALA A 162 -17.30 -12.60 0.76
CA ALA A 162 -18.26 -13.65 0.49
C ALA A 162 -18.91 -13.51 -0.89
N TYR A 163 -19.25 -12.28 -1.30
CA TYR A 163 -19.81 -12.02 -2.63
C TYR A 163 -18.82 -12.33 -3.76
N ILE A 164 -17.55 -11.94 -3.62
CA ILE A 164 -16.48 -12.29 -4.58
C ILE A 164 -16.40 -13.81 -4.77
N LYS A 165 -16.39 -14.56 -3.66
CA LYS A 165 -16.36 -16.03 -3.69
C LYS A 165 -17.61 -16.64 -4.30
N GLU A 166 -18.79 -16.14 -3.94
CA GLU A 166 -20.07 -16.62 -4.48
C GLU A 166 -20.15 -16.43 -5.99
N LYS A 167 -19.64 -15.31 -6.50
CA LYS A 167 -19.56 -15.02 -7.94
C LYS A 167 -18.48 -15.80 -8.67
N GLY A 168 -17.50 -16.35 -7.94
CA GLY A 168 -16.34 -17.01 -8.53
C GLY A 168 -15.41 -16.03 -9.27
N TYR A 169 -15.32 -14.79 -8.82
CA TYR A 169 -14.38 -13.82 -9.38
C TYR A 169 -12.96 -14.07 -8.89
N ASP A 170 -11.98 -13.90 -9.77
CA ASP A 170 -10.55 -13.95 -9.44
C ASP A 170 -10.08 -12.61 -8.85
N LEU A 171 -10.64 -12.26 -7.68
CA LEU A 171 -10.36 -11.01 -6.98
C LEU A 171 -9.90 -11.29 -5.55
N ARG A 172 -8.96 -10.49 -5.07
CA ARG A 172 -8.59 -10.37 -3.65
C ARG A 172 -8.84 -8.95 -3.16
N ILE A 173 -9.27 -8.81 -1.91
CA ILE A 173 -9.47 -7.51 -1.28
C ILE A 173 -8.17 -7.05 -0.64
N ALA A 174 -7.81 -5.78 -0.82
CA ALA A 174 -6.67 -5.16 -0.16
C ALA A 174 -7.13 -3.93 0.65
N LEU A 175 -7.06 -4.02 1.98
CA LEU A 175 -7.43 -2.93 2.89
C LEU A 175 -6.30 -1.91 3.00
N GLU A 176 -6.64 -0.64 2.91
CA GLU A 176 -5.68 0.47 2.94
C GLU A 176 -5.79 1.24 4.26
N PRO A 177 -4.87 0.99 5.22
CA PRO A 177 -4.84 1.70 6.48
C PRO A 177 -4.34 3.13 6.29
N LYS A 178 -4.92 4.06 7.05
CA LYS A 178 -4.50 5.46 7.12
C LYS A 178 -4.79 6.01 8.51
N PRO A 179 -3.87 6.74 9.17
CA PRO A 179 -4.08 7.16 10.55
C PRO A 179 -5.19 8.22 10.70
N ASN A 180 -5.18 9.22 9.84
CA ASN A 180 -6.08 10.36 9.86
C ASN A 180 -6.17 10.98 8.46
N GLU A 181 -6.99 12.02 8.33
CA GLU A 181 -7.28 12.74 7.09
C GLU A 181 -8.02 11.88 6.03
N PRO A 182 -9.30 12.17 5.74
CA PRO A 182 -10.03 13.39 6.13
C PRO A 182 -10.74 13.33 7.50
N ARG A 183 -10.77 12.19 8.21
CA ARG A 183 -11.27 12.14 9.60
C ARG A 183 -10.21 12.57 10.60
N GLY A 184 -10.61 12.96 11.80
CA GLY A 184 -9.69 13.19 12.92
C GLY A 184 -8.88 11.93 13.25
N ASP A 185 -9.58 10.82 13.45
CA ASP A 185 -9.03 9.49 13.64
C ASP A 185 -9.77 8.50 12.73
N ILE A 186 -9.04 7.81 11.86
CA ILE A 186 -9.58 6.78 10.96
C ILE A 186 -9.49 5.41 11.65
N PHE A 187 -10.52 4.57 11.49
CA PHE A 187 -10.46 3.20 11.95
C PHE A 187 -9.47 2.38 11.12
N LEU A 188 -8.71 1.51 11.78
CA LEU A 188 -7.58 0.76 11.20
C LEU A 188 -6.43 1.70 10.78
N PRO A 189 -5.85 2.45 11.74
CA PRO A 189 -4.95 3.54 11.43
C PRO A 189 -3.60 3.11 10.82
N THR A 190 -3.21 1.84 10.98
CA THR A 190 -1.92 1.32 10.50
C THR A 190 -2.02 -0.14 10.05
N ILE A 191 -1.00 -0.63 9.35
CA ILE A 191 -0.85 -2.03 8.89
C ILE A 191 -1.22 -3.05 9.97
N GLY A 192 -0.70 -2.89 11.19
CA GLY A 192 -0.94 -3.84 12.28
C GLY A 192 -2.42 -3.93 12.70
N HIS A 193 -3.12 -2.80 12.72
CA HIS A 193 -4.54 -2.75 13.06
C HIS A 193 -5.40 -3.44 11.98
N ALA A 194 -5.06 -3.22 10.72
CA ALA A 194 -5.74 -3.87 9.61
C ALA A 194 -5.52 -5.40 9.61
N ILE A 195 -4.29 -5.89 9.85
CA ILE A 195 -4.00 -7.32 10.02
C ILE A 195 -4.84 -7.93 11.16
N ALA A 196 -4.91 -7.24 12.30
CA ALA A 196 -5.69 -7.71 13.43
C ALA A 196 -7.18 -7.87 13.09
N LEU A 197 -7.78 -6.92 12.34
CA LEU A 197 -9.17 -7.06 11.89
C LEU A 197 -9.32 -8.20 10.88
N ILE A 198 -8.42 -8.32 9.90
CA ILE A 198 -8.47 -9.37 8.88
C ILE A 198 -8.54 -10.77 9.49
N ASN A 199 -7.80 -11.00 10.59
CA ASN A 199 -7.79 -12.28 11.30
C ASN A 199 -9.10 -12.63 12.03
N THR A 200 -10.07 -11.70 12.07
CA THR A 200 -11.40 -11.92 12.66
C THR A 200 -12.49 -12.22 11.62
N LEU A 201 -12.17 -12.13 10.31
CA LEU A 201 -13.12 -12.31 9.22
C LEU A 201 -13.26 -13.78 8.84
N ASP A 202 -14.49 -14.24 8.56
CA ASP A 202 -14.74 -15.62 8.11
C ASP A 202 -14.12 -15.89 6.73
N ASN A 203 -13.99 -14.86 5.89
CA ASN A 203 -13.39 -14.92 4.55
C ASN A 203 -12.05 -14.17 4.48
N GLY A 204 -11.31 -14.10 5.59
CA GLY A 204 -10.03 -13.41 5.69
C GLY A 204 -8.92 -13.98 4.80
N ASP A 205 -9.08 -15.17 4.20
CA ASP A 205 -8.16 -15.79 3.25
C ASP A 205 -7.99 -15.01 1.95
N ILE A 206 -9.02 -14.28 1.50
CA ILE A 206 -8.96 -13.40 0.32
C ILE A 206 -8.87 -11.92 0.67
N VAL A 207 -8.61 -11.59 1.94
CA VAL A 207 -8.42 -10.21 2.41
C VAL A 207 -6.98 -10.03 2.88
N GLY A 208 -6.33 -9.02 2.32
CA GLY A 208 -4.97 -8.57 2.63
C GLY A 208 -4.91 -7.06 2.71
N LEU A 209 -3.75 -6.50 2.41
CA LEU A 209 -3.41 -5.10 2.59
C LEU A 209 -3.01 -4.42 1.29
N ASN A 210 -3.28 -3.11 1.26
CA ASN A 210 -2.71 -2.11 0.37
C ASN A 210 -2.04 -1.01 1.23
N PRO A 211 -0.84 -1.23 1.79
CA PRO A 211 -0.19 -0.18 2.57
C PRO A 211 0.30 0.95 1.66
N GLU A 212 0.34 2.17 2.20
CA GLU A 212 0.89 3.33 1.50
C GLU A 212 2.07 3.94 2.27
N THR A 213 3.10 4.37 1.55
CA THR A 213 4.29 5.02 2.12
C THR A 213 3.91 6.19 3.02
N GLY A 214 3.10 7.12 2.52
CA GLY A 214 2.72 8.33 3.23
C GLY A 214 1.91 8.05 4.49
N HIS A 215 0.98 7.10 4.44
CA HIS A 215 0.09 6.77 5.56
C HIS A 215 0.84 6.31 6.82
N GLU A 216 1.77 5.37 6.69
CA GLU A 216 2.56 4.91 7.85
C GLU A 216 3.51 6.02 8.34
N GLN A 217 4.04 6.84 7.43
CA GLN A 217 4.91 7.98 7.77
C GLN A 217 4.17 9.14 8.43
N MET A 218 2.88 9.34 8.15
CA MET A 218 2.01 10.27 8.88
C MET A 218 1.86 9.88 10.35
N ALA A 219 1.91 8.58 10.67
CA ALA A 219 1.93 8.07 12.03
C ALA A 219 3.35 8.05 12.66
N GLY A 220 4.38 8.50 11.93
CA GLY A 220 5.77 8.43 12.36
C GLY A 220 6.35 7.02 12.38
N LEU A 221 5.73 6.06 11.68
CA LEU A 221 6.17 4.67 11.61
C LEU A 221 7.17 4.44 10.47
N ASN A 222 7.92 3.34 10.57
CA ASN A 222 8.82 2.89 9.52
C ASN A 222 8.04 2.01 8.52
N TYR A 223 7.85 2.54 7.31
CA TYR A 223 7.09 1.86 6.26
C TYR A 223 7.69 0.50 5.86
N THR A 224 9.01 0.43 5.70
CA THR A 224 9.71 -0.81 5.34
C THR A 224 9.48 -1.92 6.37
N HIS A 225 9.48 -1.58 7.66
CA HIS A 225 9.20 -2.55 8.73
C HIS A 225 7.74 -3.02 8.70
N GLY A 226 6.79 -2.12 8.42
CA GLY A 226 5.38 -2.47 8.23
C GLY A 226 5.17 -3.43 7.06
N LEU A 227 5.80 -3.17 5.92
CA LEU A 227 5.76 -4.05 4.75
C LEU A 227 6.37 -5.42 5.04
N ALA A 228 7.48 -5.47 5.77
CA ALA A 228 8.11 -6.72 6.19
C ALA A 228 7.14 -7.58 7.02
N LEU A 229 6.38 -6.98 7.95
CA LEU A 229 5.34 -7.69 8.70
C LEU A 229 4.19 -8.15 7.80
N ALA A 230 3.73 -7.31 6.88
CA ALA A 230 2.68 -7.66 5.94
C ALA A 230 3.08 -8.85 5.02
N LEU A 231 4.33 -8.88 4.57
CA LEU A 231 4.92 -10.00 3.82
C LEU A 231 5.01 -11.27 4.67
N TYR A 232 5.54 -11.15 5.89
CA TYR A 232 5.64 -12.27 6.83
C TYR A 232 4.28 -12.93 7.11
N CYS A 233 3.23 -12.12 7.28
CA CYS A 233 1.87 -12.59 7.50
C CYS A 233 1.17 -13.11 6.22
N GLY A 234 1.81 -13.02 5.04
CA GLY A 234 1.20 -13.37 3.76
C GLY A 234 0.02 -12.46 3.39
N LYS A 235 0.03 -11.21 3.84
CA LYS A 235 -1.07 -10.24 3.68
C LYS A 235 -0.74 -9.04 2.79
N LEU A 236 0.49 -8.90 2.28
CA LEU A 236 0.81 -7.84 1.32
C LEU A 236 0.28 -8.18 -0.08
N PHE A 237 -0.96 -7.78 -0.38
CA PHE A 237 -1.62 -8.10 -1.65
C PHE A 237 -1.40 -7.04 -2.71
N HIS A 238 -1.27 -5.78 -2.28
CA HIS A 238 -1.00 -4.62 -3.10
C HIS A 238 -0.15 -3.62 -2.29
N ILE A 239 0.35 -2.57 -2.94
CA ILE A 239 1.12 -1.50 -2.30
C ILE A 239 0.91 -0.19 -3.05
N ASP A 240 0.85 0.91 -2.30
CA ASP A 240 0.89 2.26 -2.84
C ASP A 240 2.21 2.95 -2.48
N LEU A 241 2.82 3.55 -3.50
CA LEU A 241 4.14 4.17 -3.41
C LEU A 241 4.04 5.68 -3.67
N ASN A 242 4.40 6.46 -2.66
CA ASN A 242 4.52 7.91 -2.75
C ASN A 242 5.59 8.45 -1.77
N GLY A 243 5.60 9.76 -1.52
CA GLY A 243 6.51 10.41 -0.59
C GLY A 243 5.80 11.30 0.42
N GLN A 244 6.27 11.25 1.67
CA GLN A 244 5.79 12.08 2.78
C GLN A 244 6.97 12.60 3.60
N HIS A 245 6.83 13.79 4.19
CA HIS A 245 7.79 14.32 5.18
C HIS A 245 7.20 14.34 6.59
N GLY A 246 7.08 13.16 7.20
CA GLY A 246 6.69 12.97 8.60
C GLY A 246 5.22 13.29 8.90
N PRO A 247 4.87 13.50 10.19
CA PRO A 247 3.49 13.67 10.64
C PRO A 247 2.94 15.06 10.30
N LYS A 248 2.26 15.16 9.17
CA LYS A 248 1.50 16.34 8.72
C LYS A 248 0.37 15.89 7.78
N TYR A 249 -0.27 16.84 7.09
CA TYR A 249 -1.21 16.51 6.03
C TYR A 249 -0.57 15.57 5.00
N ASP A 250 -1.39 14.75 4.39
CA ASP A 250 -0.96 13.83 3.35
C ASP A 250 -0.46 14.59 2.11
N GLN A 251 0.83 14.45 1.81
CA GLN A 251 1.48 15.24 0.77
C GLN A 251 1.39 14.60 -0.61
N ASP A 252 1.24 13.27 -0.68
CA ASP A 252 1.21 12.51 -1.92
C ASP A 252 2.37 12.83 -2.88
N LEU A 253 3.60 13.00 -2.39
CA LEU A 253 4.72 13.34 -3.27
C LEU A 253 5.07 12.17 -4.19
N VAL A 254 5.82 12.45 -5.26
CA VAL A 254 6.51 11.41 -6.05
C VAL A 254 7.29 10.48 -5.11
N PHE A 255 7.26 9.17 -5.38
CA PHE A 255 7.99 8.17 -4.61
C PHE A 255 9.48 8.53 -4.50
N GLY A 256 10.03 8.45 -3.29
CA GLY A 256 11.41 8.84 -2.99
C GLY A 256 11.66 10.34 -2.78
N HIS A 257 10.69 11.22 -3.07
CA HIS A 257 10.81 12.66 -2.80
C HIS A 257 10.44 13.05 -1.35
N GLY A 258 10.05 12.07 -0.52
CA GLY A 258 9.86 12.19 0.93
C GLY A 258 11.11 11.77 1.71
N ASP A 259 11.00 10.67 2.46
CA ASP A 259 12.14 10.00 3.09
C ASP A 259 12.87 9.08 2.09
N LEU A 260 13.92 9.61 1.46
CA LEU A 260 14.69 8.88 0.46
C LEU A 260 15.40 7.63 1.00
N LEU A 261 15.86 7.68 2.26
CA LEU A 261 16.55 6.55 2.87
C LEU A 261 15.58 5.40 3.15
N SER A 262 14.38 5.72 3.65
CA SER A 262 13.30 4.74 3.77
C SER A 262 12.88 4.19 2.41
N ALA A 263 12.76 5.02 1.38
CA ALA A 263 12.43 4.58 0.03
C ALA A 263 13.47 3.59 -0.53
N PHE A 264 14.77 3.84 -0.31
CA PHE A 264 15.83 2.90 -0.68
C PHE A 264 15.66 1.52 -0.03
N PHE A 265 15.43 1.46 1.29
CA PHE A 265 15.22 0.19 1.98
C PHE A 265 13.88 -0.48 1.66
N THR A 266 12.85 0.30 1.31
CA THR A 266 11.59 -0.22 0.79
C THR A 266 11.84 -0.95 -0.54
N VAL A 267 12.55 -0.33 -1.48
CA VAL A 267 12.90 -0.96 -2.76
C VAL A 267 13.80 -2.17 -2.55
N ASP A 268 14.78 -2.10 -1.64
CA ASP A 268 15.63 -3.26 -1.28
C ASP A 268 14.78 -4.45 -0.78
N LEU A 269 13.82 -4.22 0.12
CA LEU A 269 12.92 -5.28 0.58
C LEU A 269 12.10 -5.87 -0.57
N LEU A 270 11.53 -5.02 -1.43
CA LEU A 270 10.65 -5.46 -2.53
C LEU A 270 11.43 -6.21 -3.63
N GLU A 271 12.64 -5.76 -3.97
CA GLU A 271 13.45 -6.27 -5.08
C GLU A 271 14.50 -7.32 -4.68
N ASN A 272 14.94 -7.37 -3.42
CA ASN A 272 15.91 -8.35 -2.96
C ASN A 272 15.33 -9.32 -1.92
N GLY A 273 14.21 -8.97 -1.29
CA GLY A 273 13.57 -9.81 -0.27
C GLY A 273 14.32 -9.80 1.06
N PHE A 274 14.08 -10.82 1.88
CA PHE A 274 14.71 -10.97 3.19
C PHE A 274 16.11 -11.60 3.07
N PRO A 275 17.11 -11.14 3.85
CA PRO A 275 18.48 -11.68 3.78
C PRO A 275 18.56 -13.21 4.02
N ASN A 276 17.73 -13.74 4.91
CA ASN A 276 17.67 -15.17 5.26
C ASN A 276 16.65 -15.96 4.43
N GLY A 277 16.18 -15.39 3.32
CA GLY A 277 15.07 -15.95 2.54
C GLY A 277 13.70 -15.68 3.19
N GLY A 278 12.64 -15.94 2.41
CA GLY A 278 11.27 -15.65 2.82
C GLY A 278 10.37 -15.28 1.64
N PRO A 279 9.12 -14.86 1.91
CA PRO A 279 8.20 -14.44 0.86
C PRO A 279 8.69 -13.15 0.17
N ARG A 280 8.25 -12.94 -1.07
CA ARG A 280 8.57 -11.76 -1.88
C ARG A 280 7.31 -11.12 -2.45
N TYR A 281 7.36 -9.83 -2.71
CA TYR A 281 6.25 -9.11 -3.33
C TYR A 281 6.35 -9.14 -4.86
N GLU A 282 5.39 -9.81 -5.49
CA GLU A 282 5.31 -10.00 -6.95
C GLU A 282 4.27 -9.10 -7.64
N GLY A 283 3.55 -8.30 -6.84
CA GLY A 283 2.49 -7.43 -7.32
C GLY A 283 3.01 -6.15 -8.01
N PRO A 284 2.08 -5.31 -8.49
CA PRO A 284 2.39 -4.05 -9.15
C PRO A 284 3.12 -3.07 -8.22
N ARG A 285 3.94 -2.19 -8.80
CA ARG A 285 4.49 -1.00 -8.14
C ARG A 285 3.55 0.15 -8.51
N HIS A 286 2.47 0.26 -7.75
CA HIS A 286 1.45 1.28 -7.97
C HIS A 286 1.87 2.59 -7.29
N PHE A 287 1.82 3.68 -8.05
CA PHE A 287 2.11 5.01 -7.53
C PHE A 287 0.79 5.74 -7.26
N ASP A 288 0.40 5.84 -5.99
CA ASP A 288 -0.68 6.72 -5.54
C ASP A 288 -0.11 8.05 -5.03
N TYR A 289 0.03 9.01 -5.95
CA TYR A 289 0.66 10.29 -5.67
C TYR A 289 -0.13 11.42 -6.34
N LYS A 290 0.28 12.67 -6.10
CA LYS A 290 -0.31 13.85 -6.74
C LYS A 290 0.78 14.73 -7.35
N PRO A 291 0.68 15.08 -8.65
CA PRO A 291 1.51 16.12 -9.23
C PRO A 291 1.29 17.44 -8.48
N SER A 292 2.38 18.03 -7.97
CA SER A 292 2.35 19.26 -7.17
C SER A 292 1.45 20.33 -7.78
N ARG A 293 0.71 21.07 -6.94
CA ARG A 293 -0.27 22.08 -7.38
C ARG A 293 0.34 23.20 -8.25
N THR A 294 1.64 23.43 -8.13
CA THR A 294 2.41 24.40 -8.92
C THR A 294 2.59 24.00 -10.38
N GLU A 295 2.45 22.71 -10.68
CA GLU A 295 2.67 22.17 -12.01
C GLU A 295 1.42 22.34 -12.89
N HIS A 296 1.65 22.60 -14.19
CA HIS A 296 0.63 22.41 -15.22
C HIS A 296 0.82 21.03 -15.88
N LEU A 297 0.18 20.78 -17.03
CA LEU A 297 0.15 19.47 -17.69
C LEU A 297 1.52 18.87 -17.99
N ASP A 298 2.53 19.65 -18.38
CA ASP A 298 3.88 19.09 -18.64
C ASP A 298 4.48 18.50 -17.36
N GLY A 299 4.37 19.23 -16.23
CA GLY A 299 4.87 18.77 -14.93
C GLY A 299 4.09 17.55 -14.38
N VAL A 300 2.82 17.37 -14.76
CA VAL A 300 2.06 16.13 -14.46
C VAL A 300 2.77 14.92 -15.05
N TRP A 301 3.08 14.96 -16.34
CA TRP A 301 3.70 13.83 -17.02
C TRP A 301 5.16 13.64 -16.63
N GLU A 302 5.90 14.72 -16.34
CA GLU A 302 7.24 14.62 -15.76
C GLU A 302 7.21 13.95 -14.38
N SER A 303 6.23 14.26 -13.53
CA SER A 303 6.11 13.61 -12.23
C SER A 303 5.71 12.13 -12.31
N ALA A 304 4.96 11.72 -13.35
CA ALA A 304 4.68 10.31 -13.59
C ALA A 304 5.96 9.54 -14.00
N LYS A 305 6.79 10.11 -14.88
CA LYS A 305 8.11 9.54 -15.21
C LYS A 305 9.01 9.46 -13.99
N ALA A 306 9.06 10.53 -13.18
CA ALA A 306 9.92 10.61 -12.01
C ALA A 306 9.68 9.49 -11.00
N ASN A 307 8.43 9.04 -10.84
CA ASN A 307 8.10 7.87 -10.00
C ASN A 307 8.81 6.59 -10.49
N MET A 308 8.65 6.26 -11.77
CA MET A 308 9.26 5.07 -12.37
C MET A 308 10.80 5.17 -12.39
N GLU A 309 11.34 6.32 -12.79
CA GLU A 309 12.78 6.56 -12.84
C GLU A 309 13.42 6.46 -11.45
N THR A 310 12.77 7.03 -10.42
CA THR A 310 13.25 6.93 -9.04
C THR A 310 13.28 5.49 -8.58
N TYR A 311 12.23 4.71 -8.87
CA TYR A 311 12.20 3.29 -8.50
C TYR A 311 13.31 2.50 -9.21
N ASP A 312 13.48 2.65 -10.52
CA ASP A 312 14.54 1.98 -11.29
C ASP A 312 15.94 2.31 -10.75
N LEU A 313 16.19 3.58 -10.41
CA LEU A 313 17.47 4.03 -9.82
C LEU A 313 17.71 3.37 -8.45
N LEU A 314 16.70 3.35 -7.59
CA LEU A 314 16.80 2.74 -6.27
C LEU A 314 16.95 1.22 -6.37
N ALA A 315 16.28 0.56 -7.31
CA ALA A 315 16.38 -0.88 -7.53
C ALA A 315 17.79 -1.28 -7.98
N ALA A 316 18.38 -0.53 -8.91
CA ALA A 316 19.76 -0.74 -9.33
C ALA A 316 20.76 -0.57 -8.17
N LYS A 317 20.57 0.46 -7.34
CA LYS A 317 21.41 0.73 -6.17
C LYS A 317 21.24 -0.32 -5.07
N ALA A 318 20.01 -0.76 -4.82
CA ALA A 318 19.71 -1.79 -3.83
C ALA A 318 20.34 -3.13 -4.24
N LYS A 319 20.26 -3.48 -5.53
CA LYS A 319 20.96 -4.65 -6.07
C LYS A 319 22.47 -4.55 -5.87
N ALA A 320 23.09 -3.42 -6.25
CA ALA A 320 24.53 -3.22 -6.08
C ALA A 320 24.95 -3.28 -4.60
N TYR A 321 24.14 -2.73 -3.69
CA TYR A 321 24.34 -2.83 -2.25
C TYR A 321 24.35 -4.30 -1.78
N ARG A 322 23.40 -5.12 -2.23
CA ARG A 322 23.34 -6.55 -1.89
C ARG A 322 24.46 -7.37 -2.54
N GLU A 323 24.96 -6.99 -3.70
CA GLU A 323 26.03 -7.72 -4.41
C GLU A 323 27.45 -7.35 -3.92
N ASP A 324 27.59 -6.29 -3.11
CA ASP A 324 28.89 -5.82 -2.60
C ASP A 324 29.47 -6.77 -1.53
N PRO A 325 30.67 -7.35 -1.75
CA PRO A 325 31.33 -8.20 -0.76
C PRO A 325 31.61 -7.53 0.59
N GLU A 326 31.83 -6.21 0.63
CA GLU A 326 32.02 -5.50 1.90
C GLU A 326 30.71 -5.44 2.70
N VAL A 327 29.57 -5.31 2.01
CA VAL A 327 28.24 -5.36 2.62
C VAL A 327 27.94 -6.76 3.12
N GLN A 328 28.25 -7.80 2.34
CA GLN A 328 28.06 -9.19 2.76
C GLN A 328 28.89 -9.52 4.02
N ALA A 329 30.16 -9.13 4.05
CA ALA A 329 30.99 -9.27 5.25
C ALA A 329 30.45 -8.47 6.44
N ALA A 330 29.88 -7.29 6.20
CA ALA A 330 29.24 -6.50 7.25
C ALA A 330 27.93 -7.14 7.76
N PHE A 331 27.15 -7.82 6.91
CA PHE A 331 25.99 -8.62 7.34
C PHE A 331 26.38 -9.80 8.21
N GLU A 332 27.42 -10.55 7.83
CA GLU A 332 27.97 -11.65 8.64
C GLU A 332 28.43 -11.13 10.00
N HIS A 333 29.24 -10.07 10.03
CA HIS A 333 29.73 -9.48 11.27
C HIS A 333 28.60 -8.99 12.19
N ALA A 334 27.58 -8.35 11.61
CA ALA A 334 26.42 -7.84 12.34
C ALA A 334 25.43 -8.92 12.80
N GLY A 335 25.65 -10.20 12.46
CA GLY A 335 24.73 -11.29 12.83
C GLY A 335 23.41 -11.27 12.07
N ILE A 336 23.35 -10.62 10.90
CA ILE A 336 22.12 -10.55 10.09
C ILE A 336 21.68 -11.95 9.65
N PHE A 337 22.64 -12.80 9.27
CA PHE A 337 22.36 -14.19 8.89
C PHE A 337 22.10 -15.09 10.10
N GLU A 338 22.83 -14.85 11.20
CA GLU A 338 22.66 -15.57 12.48
C GLU A 338 21.24 -15.43 13.04
N LEU A 339 20.59 -14.27 12.85
CA LEU A 339 19.18 -14.08 13.23
C LEU A 339 18.20 -15.02 12.51
N GLY A 340 18.60 -15.64 11.39
CA GLY A 340 17.82 -16.66 10.70
C GLY A 340 17.83 -18.02 11.41
N GLU A 341 18.70 -18.22 12.40
CA GLU A 341 18.81 -19.46 13.16
C GLU A 341 17.74 -19.50 14.27
N PRO A 342 16.97 -20.61 14.41
CA PRO A 342 16.05 -20.77 15.52
C PRO A 342 16.77 -20.71 16.87
N THR A 343 16.17 -20.03 17.85
CA THR A 343 16.74 -19.94 19.21
C THR A 343 16.83 -21.31 19.89
N LEU A 344 15.81 -22.15 19.72
CA LEU A 344 15.85 -23.54 20.18
C LEU A 344 16.43 -24.42 19.09
N GLY A 345 17.26 -25.38 19.49
CA GLY A 345 17.80 -26.39 18.59
C GLY A 345 16.71 -27.27 17.96
N GLU A 346 17.02 -27.88 16.81
CA GLU A 346 16.09 -28.81 16.16
C GLU A 346 15.78 -30.00 17.07
N GLY A 347 14.50 -30.15 17.45
CA GLY A 347 14.04 -31.22 18.34
C GLY A 347 14.43 -31.04 19.81
N GLU A 348 14.97 -29.90 20.19
CA GLU A 348 15.28 -29.58 21.58
C GLU A 348 14.01 -29.50 22.43
N SER A 349 13.98 -30.23 23.55
CA SER A 349 12.86 -30.18 24.49
C SER A 349 13.04 -29.02 25.46
N PHE A 350 11.93 -28.52 26.03
CA PHE A 350 12.01 -27.51 27.07
C PHE A 350 12.81 -27.98 28.28
N ASP A 351 12.71 -29.25 28.67
CA ASP A 351 13.51 -29.80 29.77
C ASP A 351 15.01 -29.80 29.46
N ALA A 352 15.39 -30.07 28.19
CA ALA A 352 16.78 -30.03 27.77
C ALA A 352 17.30 -28.58 27.77
N PHE A 353 16.57 -27.65 27.16
CA PHE A 353 16.91 -26.22 27.13
C PHE A 353 17.03 -25.63 28.54
N MET A 354 16.08 -25.93 29.43
CA MET A 354 16.10 -25.46 30.82
C MET A 354 17.23 -26.08 31.66
N ALA A 355 17.79 -27.20 31.22
CA ALA A 355 18.93 -27.85 31.87
C ALA A 355 20.28 -27.46 31.23
N ASP A 356 20.27 -26.71 30.13
CA ASP A 356 21.49 -26.30 29.44
C ASP A 356 22.18 -25.17 30.21
N ALA A 357 23.26 -25.54 30.90
CA ALA A 357 24.06 -24.59 31.66
C ALA A 357 24.81 -23.59 30.76
N SER A 358 25.03 -23.91 29.47
CA SER A 358 25.82 -23.10 28.54
C SER A 358 25.14 -21.80 28.12
N VAL A 359 23.81 -21.73 28.24
CA VAL A 359 23.00 -20.52 27.99
C VAL A 359 22.55 -19.83 29.29
N ASP A 360 23.04 -20.29 30.44
CA ASP A 360 22.76 -19.72 31.77
C ASP A 360 24.04 -19.62 32.61
N THR A 361 24.27 -20.54 33.54
CA THR A 361 25.33 -20.39 34.56
C THR A 361 26.76 -20.48 34.04
N GLU A 362 26.99 -21.08 32.88
CA GLU A 362 28.31 -21.17 32.23
C GLU A 362 28.52 -20.06 31.18
N LEU A 363 27.49 -19.27 30.87
CA LEU A 363 27.59 -18.16 29.93
C LEU A 363 28.25 -16.95 30.62
N ASP A 364 29.40 -16.52 30.10
CA ASP A 364 30.00 -15.24 30.49
C ASP A 364 29.23 -14.10 29.79
N VAL A 365 28.12 -13.68 30.41
CA VAL A 365 27.22 -12.65 29.86
C VAL A 365 27.91 -11.30 29.68
N ASP A 366 28.92 -10.99 30.50
CA ASP A 366 29.67 -9.74 30.39
C ASP A 366 30.57 -9.79 29.15
N ALA A 367 31.28 -10.90 28.92
CA ALA A 367 32.07 -11.10 27.70
C ALA A 367 31.19 -11.11 26.43
N VAL A 368 30.00 -11.71 26.48
CA VAL A 368 29.05 -11.68 25.34
C VAL A 368 28.54 -10.26 25.06
N ALA A 369 28.29 -9.46 26.11
CA ALA A 369 27.82 -8.08 25.98
C ALA A 369 28.86 -7.14 25.33
N GLU A 370 30.15 -7.53 25.29
CA GLU A 370 31.21 -6.78 24.61
C GLU A 370 31.18 -6.92 23.07
N ARG A 371 30.29 -7.73 22.49
CA ARG A 371 30.14 -7.87 21.03
C ARG A 371 29.83 -6.53 20.35
N ASP A 372 30.72 -6.10 19.45
CA ASP A 372 30.45 -5.00 18.51
C ASP A 372 29.73 -5.57 17.27
N TYR A 373 28.58 -5.00 16.94
CA TYR A 373 27.77 -5.41 15.79
C TYR A 373 28.10 -4.62 14.52
N GLY A 374 28.86 -3.52 14.61
CA GLY A 374 29.26 -2.75 13.42
C GLY A 374 28.12 -2.12 12.62
N LEU A 375 26.92 -1.96 13.20
CA LEU A 375 25.70 -1.53 12.49
C LEU A 375 25.82 -0.12 11.86
N VAL A 376 26.57 0.79 12.50
CA VAL A 376 26.84 2.13 11.93
C VAL A 376 27.68 2.01 10.65
N LYS A 377 28.68 1.13 10.64
CA LYS A 377 29.48 0.86 9.43
C LYS A 377 28.59 0.28 8.33
N LEU A 378 27.76 -0.71 8.67
CA LEU A 378 26.83 -1.32 7.72
C LEU A 378 25.89 -0.28 7.10
N HIS A 379 25.29 0.58 7.92
CA HIS A 379 24.42 1.64 7.44
C HIS A 379 25.17 2.66 6.56
N GLN A 380 26.41 2.99 6.91
CA GLN A 380 27.25 3.87 6.10
C GLN A 380 27.58 3.27 4.72
N LEU A 381 27.70 1.95 4.59
CA LEU A 381 27.84 1.28 3.30
C LEU A 381 26.57 1.43 2.45
N ALA A 382 25.39 1.21 3.03
CA ALA A 382 24.12 1.45 2.36
C ALA A 382 24.02 2.90 1.85
N LEU A 383 24.40 3.88 2.69
CA LEU A 383 24.39 5.29 2.30
C LEU A 383 25.37 5.61 1.16
N LYS A 384 26.56 4.99 1.14
CA LYS A 384 27.52 5.13 0.02
C LYS A 384 26.92 4.62 -1.28
N HIS A 385 26.31 3.43 -1.28
CA HIS A 385 25.62 2.90 -2.47
C HIS A 385 24.47 3.80 -2.94
N LEU A 386 23.68 4.31 -1.99
CA LEU A 386 22.56 5.20 -2.28
C LEU A 386 23.02 6.52 -2.91
N ILE A 387 24.03 7.18 -2.36
CA ILE A 387 24.50 8.49 -2.85
C ILE A 387 25.35 8.34 -4.12
N GLY A 388 26.19 7.30 -4.22
CA GLY A 388 27.21 7.14 -5.27
C GLY A 388 28.56 7.61 -4.77
#